data_AF-A0A8T1UZ70-F1
#
_entry.id   AF-A0A8T1UZ70-F1
#
_cell.length_a   1.000
_cell.length_b   1.000
_cell.length_c   1.000
_cell.angle_alpha   90.00
_cell.angle_beta   90.00
_cell.angle_gamma   90.00
#
_symmetry.space_group_name_H-M   'P 1'
#
loop_
_entity.id
_entity.type
_entity.pdbx_description
1 polymer ?
#
loop_
_entity_poly.entity_id
_entity_poly.type
_entity_poly.pdbx_seq_one_letter_code
_entity_poly.pdbx_strand_id
1 'polypeptide(L)'
;MPFSDERVAEGQAQYPFLAPEVEIRHGAIYLPTEVRERKVPKTEGEEPIFLLKLPLLEHWSPSTTLKMIVQEFFQRVQQDDPAPSKSPSTKSASKREGGLKNGHGKKPMRMRKRDVRGAVYPCQEVDPTTSTLKQTPMLLQSGNIALLMPSKEVGTQKDDDYVYVGDLISLKDVVRITPQRGKSLTLFFKDRSLSCRTFLSQYTDEIVKDLRTMIQTPRQRGADAGSAQLLPFLSAEQAEKAKEMSTKFMGRLGKVATSVSRFLRGDEDEAMEQQVDPLAKAFAEIDAQKEAFYRTPSKSRMTDITRRYQNIAEEYAYLNNQEGHVERAISELQVFIEHPKAQRILMETYAYEQSTKGIRVGPA
;
A
#
# COMPACT_ATOMS: atom_id res chain seq x y z
N MET A 1 1.39 27.61 -20.40
CA MET A 1 0.80 28.67 -21.24
C MET A 1 1.83 29.77 -21.30
N PRO A 2 2.62 29.88 -22.39
CA PRO A 2 3.58 30.97 -22.51
C PRO A 2 2.82 32.30 -22.61
N PHE A 3 3.33 33.33 -21.95
CA PHE A 3 2.87 34.70 -22.18
C PHE A 3 3.17 35.09 -23.63
N SER A 4 2.19 35.64 -24.33
CA SER A 4 2.37 36.16 -25.67
C SER A 4 2.63 37.66 -25.57
N ASP A 5 3.83 38.10 -25.95
CA ASP A 5 4.24 39.50 -25.94
C ASP A 5 3.37 40.36 -26.88
N GLU A 6 2.91 39.77 -27.99
CA GLU A 6 1.98 40.41 -28.94
C GLU A 6 0.63 40.75 -28.28
N ARG A 7 0.08 39.83 -27.48
CA ARG A 7 -1.18 40.07 -26.77
C ARG A 7 -1.05 41.05 -25.60
N VAL A 8 0.14 41.14 -24.98
CA VAL A 8 0.43 42.18 -23.98
C VAL A 8 0.47 43.56 -24.63
N ALA A 9 1.08 43.69 -25.81
CA ALA A 9 1.14 44.95 -26.55
C ALA A 9 -0.25 45.47 -26.97
N GLU A 10 -1.20 44.56 -27.20
CA GLU A 10 -2.61 44.89 -27.48
C GLU A 10 -3.46 45.10 -26.21
N GLY A 11 -2.87 45.01 -25.00
CA GLY A 11 -3.57 45.21 -23.74
C GLY A 11 -4.52 44.06 -23.34
N GLN A 12 -4.39 42.88 -23.93
CA GLN A 12 -5.26 41.75 -23.65
C GLN A 12 -4.85 41.03 -22.36
N ALA A 13 -5.84 40.75 -21.49
CA ALA A 13 -5.65 39.97 -20.28
C ALA A 13 -5.24 38.53 -20.63
N GLN A 14 -4.21 38.02 -19.95
CA GLN A 14 -3.73 36.65 -20.09
C GLN A 14 -3.89 35.88 -18.77
N TYR A 15 -3.70 34.56 -18.82
CA TYR A 15 -3.65 33.75 -17.60
C TYR A 15 -2.63 34.33 -16.60
N PRO A 16 -2.97 34.43 -15.30
CA PRO A 16 -4.16 33.90 -14.62
C PRO A 16 -5.37 34.85 -14.59
N PHE A 17 -5.31 36.04 -15.19
CA PHE A 17 -6.40 37.02 -15.15
C PHE A 17 -7.56 36.68 -16.10
N LEU A 18 -7.28 35.89 -17.14
CA LEU A 18 -8.28 35.34 -18.07
C LEU A 18 -8.34 33.82 -17.94
N ALA A 19 -9.55 33.27 -18.04
CA ALA A 19 -9.79 31.83 -18.04
C ALA A 19 -9.10 31.16 -19.24
N PRO A 20 -8.52 29.95 -19.06
CA PRO A 20 -8.06 29.16 -20.20
C PRO A 20 -9.25 28.58 -20.98
N GLU A 21 -9.13 28.50 -22.30
CA GLU A 21 -10.02 27.66 -23.11
C GLU A 21 -9.57 26.20 -23.02
N VAL A 22 -10.51 25.30 -22.69
CA VAL A 22 -10.23 23.86 -22.56
C VAL A 22 -10.99 23.10 -23.64
N GLU A 23 -10.25 22.51 -24.59
CA GLU A 23 -10.80 21.74 -25.70
C GLU A 23 -10.88 20.24 -25.37
N ILE A 24 -12.02 19.63 -25.68
CA ILE A 24 -12.26 18.19 -25.64
C ILE A 24 -12.16 17.67 -27.08
N ARG A 25 -11.03 17.02 -27.38
CA ARG A 25 -10.77 16.43 -28.70
C ARG A 25 -11.28 14.99 -28.83
N HIS A 26 -11.38 14.28 -27.71
CA HIS A 26 -11.80 12.88 -27.69
C HIS A 26 -12.77 12.62 -26.53
N GLY A 27 -13.69 11.69 -26.72
CA GLY A 27 -14.57 11.22 -25.64
C GLY A 27 -15.67 12.19 -25.21
N ALA A 28 -15.92 13.27 -25.95
CA ALA A 28 -17.00 14.21 -25.64
C ALA A 28 -18.38 13.53 -25.53
N ILE A 29 -18.61 12.44 -26.30
CA ILE A 29 -19.84 11.66 -26.26
C ILE A 29 -20.14 11.01 -24.90
N TYR A 30 -19.12 10.80 -24.06
CA TYR A 30 -19.27 10.22 -22.72
C TYR A 30 -19.54 11.28 -21.66
N LEU A 31 -19.52 12.55 -22.03
CA LEU A 31 -19.77 13.66 -21.12
C LEU A 31 -21.23 14.15 -21.28
N PRO A 32 -21.88 14.55 -20.18
CA PRO A 32 -23.18 15.21 -20.21
C PRO A 32 -23.17 16.42 -21.15
N THR A 33 -24.32 16.72 -21.76
CA THR A 33 -24.48 17.87 -22.66
C THR A 33 -24.25 19.21 -21.96
N GLU A 34 -24.43 19.25 -20.64
CA GLU A 34 -24.33 20.45 -19.81
C GLU A 34 -22.87 20.86 -19.56
N VAL A 35 -21.93 19.91 -19.66
CA VAL A 35 -20.49 20.15 -19.43
C VAL A 35 -19.71 20.34 -20.73
N ARG A 36 -20.37 20.37 -21.89
CA ARG A 36 -19.72 20.56 -23.18
C ARG A 36 -20.47 21.50 -24.10
N GLU A 37 -19.74 22.34 -24.81
CA GLU A 37 -20.26 23.19 -25.89
C GLU A 37 -19.66 22.78 -27.21
N ARG A 38 -20.49 22.61 -28.25
CA ARG A 38 -19.96 22.35 -29.58
C ARG A 38 -19.39 23.65 -30.16
N LYS A 39 -18.10 23.65 -30.48
CA LYS A 39 -17.48 24.73 -31.26
C LYS A 39 -17.86 24.53 -32.73
N VAL A 40 -18.34 25.57 -33.39
CA VAL A 40 -18.69 25.51 -34.83
C VAL A 40 -17.39 25.21 -35.59
N PRO A 41 -17.34 24.16 -36.44
CA PRO A 41 -16.15 23.87 -37.22
C PRO A 41 -15.84 25.05 -38.16
N LYS A 42 -14.56 25.42 -38.26
CA LYS A 42 -14.11 26.49 -39.17
C LYS A 42 -14.11 26.05 -40.64
N THR A 43 -14.22 24.74 -40.89
CA THR A 43 -14.08 24.10 -42.20
C THR A 43 -15.02 22.90 -42.29
N GLU A 44 -15.74 22.75 -43.40
CA GLU A 44 -16.61 21.58 -43.63
C GLU A 44 -15.77 20.29 -43.69
N GLY A 45 -16.08 19.32 -42.82
CA GLY A 45 -15.45 17.98 -42.82
C GLY A 45 -14.58 17.64 -41.60
N GLU A 46 -14.31 18.56 -40.68
CA GLU A 46 -13.56 18.28 -39.45
C GLU A 46 -14.45 17.68 -38.33
N GLU A 47 -13.86 16.80 -37.51
CA GLU A 47 -14.53 16.27 -36.32
C GLU A 47 -14.95 17.42 -35.38
N PRO A 48 -16.16 17.36 -34.78
CA PRO A 48 -16.64 18.43 -33.92
C PRO A 48 -15.76 18.56 -32.67
N ILE A 49 -15.09 19.71 -32.52
CA ILE A 49 -14.38 20.07 -31.30
C ILE A 49 -15.40 20.56 -30.26
N PHE A 50 -15.30 20.04 -29.03
CA PHE A 50 -16.13 20.50 -27.92
C PHE A 50 -15.29 21.33 -26.94
N LEU A 51 -15.87 22.40 -26.40
CA LEU A 51 -15.29 23.16 -25.28
C LEU A 51 -15.85 22.64 -23.97
N LEU A 52 -14.99 22.49 -22.97
CA LEU A 52 -15.39 22.07 -21.64
C LEU A 52 -16.07 23.24 -20.91
N LYS A 53 -17.31 23.05 -20.47
CA LYS A 53 -18.02 23.98 -19.58
C LYS A 53 -17.91 23.48 -18.14
N LEU A 54 -17.32 24.32 -17.29
CA LEU A 54 -17.29 24.11 -15.86
C LEU A 54 -17.62 25.43 -15.15
N PRO A 55 -18.29 25.39 -13.98
CA PRO A 55 -18.54 26.57 -13.17
C PRO A 55 -17.28 27.40 -12.89
N LEU A 56 -16.13 26.76 -12.61
CA LEU A 56 -14.87 27.49 -12.38
C LEU A 56 -14.31 28.16 -13.65
N LEU A 57 -14.67 27.69 -14.84
CA LEU A 57 -14.30 28.31 -16.11
C LEU A 57 -15.23 29.49 -16.45
N GLU A 58 -16.52 29.37 -16.11
CA GLU A 58 -17.52 30.43 -16.32
C GLU A 58 -17.36 31.60 -15.33
N HIS A 59 -17.05 31.29 -14.06
CA HIS A 59 -16.87 32.25 -12.98
C HIS A 59 -15.39 32.40 -12.61
N TRP A 60 -14.56 32.64 -13.62
CA TRP A 60 -13.12 32.67 -13.48
C TRP A 60 -12.65 33.78 -12.53
N SER A 61 -11.65 33.46 -11.71
CA SER A 61 -10.96 34.39 -10.82
C SER A 61 -9.46 34.14 -10.94
N PRO A 62 -8.59 35.17 -10.77
CA PRO A 62 -7.14 34.98 -10.75
C PRO A 62 -6.64 34.03 -9.64
N SER A 63 -7.47 33.77 -8.62
CA SER A 63 -7.21 32.79 -7.57
C SER A 63 -7.51 31.34 -8.00
N THR A 64 -8.22 31.14 -9.11
CA THR A 64 -8.54 29.83 -9.66
C THR A 64 -7.32 29.27 -10.38
N THR A 65 -6.92 28.05 -10.02
CA THR A 65 -5.77 27.37 -10.63
C THR A 65 -6.21 26.27 -11.59
N LEU A 66 -5.35 25.92 -12.55
CA LEU A 66 -5.60 24.78 -13.46
C LEU A 66 -5.88 23.47 -12.71
N LYS A 67 -5.27 23.27 -11.53
CA LYS A 67 -5.52 22.10 -10.67
C LYS A 67 -6.97 22.05 -10.19
N MET A 68 -7.56 23.19 -9.83
CA MET A 68 -8.95 23.26 -9.38
C MET A 68 -9.93 22.91 -10.50
N ILE A 69 -9.65 23.37 -11.74
CA ILE A 69 -10.43 23.02 -12.94
C ILE A 69 -10.41 21.51 -13.17
N VAL A 70 -9.25 20.88 -13.09
CA VAL A 70 -9.10 19.42 -13.26
C VAL A 70 -9.84 18.65 -12.16
N GLN A 71 -9.77 19.11 -10.91
CA GLN A 71 -10.50 18.48 -9.80
C GLN A 71 -12.02 18.58 -9.96
N GLU A 72 -12.53 19.75 -10.36
CA GLU A 72 -13.97 19.93 -10.64
C GLU A 72 -14.43 19.05 -11.81
N PHE A 73 -13.63 18.97 -12.87
CA PHE A 73 -13.91 18.09 -14.00
C PHE A 73 -14.07 16.63 -13.55
N PHE A 74 -13.11 16.11 -12.78
CA PHE A 74 -13.19 14.73 -12.27
C PHE A 74 -14.40 14.51 -11.38
N GLN A 75 -14.73 15.47 -10.51
CA GLN A 75 -15.88 15.37 -9.63
C GLN A 75 -17.19 15.29 -10.42
N ARG A 76 -17.35 16.09 -11.47
CA ARG A 76 -18.54 16.05 -12.34
C ARG A 76 -18.65 14.74 -13.11
N VAL A 77 -17.54 14.29 -13.72
CA VAL A 77 -17.52 12.99 -14.43
C VAL A 77 -17.86 11.83 -13.49
N GLN A 78 -17.38 11.86 -12.23
CA GLN A 78 -17.70 10.83 -11.24
C GLN A 78 -19.15 10.87 -10.74
N GLN A 79 -19.80 12.04 -10.77
CA GLN A 79 -21.22 12.16 -10.42
C GLN A 79 -22.13 11.55 -11.50
N ASP A 80 -21.72 11.66 -12.76
CA ASP A 80 -22.49 11.20 -13.91
C ASP A 80 -22.11 9.79 -14.39
N ASP A 81 -21.01 9.20 -13.89
CA ASP A 81 -20.67 7.81 -14.12
C ASP A 81 -21.64 6.91 -13.31
N PRO A 82 -22.52 6.14 -13.96
CA PRO A 82 -23.39 5.21 -13.26
C PRO A 82 -22.50 4.10 -12.70
N ALA A 83 -22.11 4.24 -11.43
CA ALA A 83 -21.54 3.14 -10.66
C ALA A 83 -22.39 1.87 -10.94
N PRO A 84 -21.77 0.72 -11.25
CA PRO A 84 -22.53 -0.48 -11.59
C PRO A 84 -23.52 -0.79 -10.47
N SER A 85 -24.80 -0.75 -10.84
CA SER A 85 -25.99 -1.15 -10.10
C SER A 85 -25.74 -1.56 -8.65
N LYS A 86 -25.93 -0.62 -7.72
CA LYS A 86 -26.36 -0.96 -6.36
C LYS A 86 -27.73 -1.65 -6.49
N SER A 87 -27.81 -2.91 -6.09
CA SER A 87 -29.09 -3.60 -5.90
C SER A 87 -29.90 -2.94 -4.77
N PRO A 88 -31.25 -2.97 -4.86
CA PRO A 88 -32.12 -2.03 -4.17
C PRO A 88 -32.20 -2.29 -2.66
N SER A 89 -32.43 -1.19 -1.94
CA SER A 89 -32.49 -1.10 -0.49
C SER A 89 -33.64 -1.90 0.14
N THR A 90 -33.40 -2.46 1.31
CA THR A 90 -34.40 -2.47 2.40
C THR A 90 -33.96 -1.50 3.49
N LYS A 91 -34.78 -0.47 3.68
CA LYS A 91 -34.69 0.49 4.78
C LYS A 91 -34.83 -0.25 6.12
N SER A 92 -33.92 -0.02 7.06
CA SER A 92 -34.26 0.63 8.33
C SER A 92 -33.04 0.80 9.24
N ALA A 93 -33.11 1.86 10.05
CA ALA A 93 -32.39 2.11 11.29
C ALA A 93 -30.88 2.42 11.22
N SER A 94 -30.62 3.72 11.33
CA SER A 94 -29.60 4.34 12.18
C SER A 94 -28.74 3.40 13.04
N LYS A 95 -27.42 3.48 12.86
CA LYS A 95 -26.48 3.92 13.92
C LYS A 95 -25.10 4.12 13.31
N ARG A 96 -24.50 5.27 13.65
CA ARG A 96 -23.06 5.47 13.63
C ARG A 96 -22.42 4.35 14.46
N GLU A 97 -21.41 3.69 13.91
CA GLU A 97 -20.24 3.23 14.65
C GLU A 97 -19.15 2.76 13.68
N GLY A 98 -17.94 3.25 13.89
CA GLY A 98 -16.75 2.80 13.17
C GLY A 98 -16.46 1.34 13.49
N GLY A 99 -15.90 0.63 12.51
CA GLY A 99 -15.49 -0.74 12.68
C GLY A 99 -14.97 -1.32 11.38
N LEU A 100 -13.65 -1.41 11.27
CA LEU A 100 -12.95 -2.34 10.40
C LEU A 100 -13.62 -3.73 10.49
N LYS A 101 -14.18 -4.22 9.38
CA LYS A 101 -14.64 -5.61 9.27
C LYS A 101 -13.93 -6.30 8.12
N ASN A 102 -12.88 -7.03 8.48
CA ASN A 102 -12.38 -8.17 7.72
C ASN A 102 -13.50 -9.20 7.55
N GLY A 103 -13.64 -9.70 6.31
CA GLY A 103 -14.16 -11.03 5.97
C GLY A 103 -15.64 -11.32 6.26
N HIS A 104 -16.45 -11.46 5.20
CA HIS A 104 -17.37 -12.57 4.93
C HIS A 104 -18.34 -12.16 3.80
N GLY A 105 -18.26 -12.79 2.62
CA GLY A 105 -19.35 -12.70 1.63
C GLY A 105 -19.01 -12.91 0.15
N LYS A 106 -17.77 -12.76 -0.30
CA LYS A 106 -17.42 -13.06 -1.70
C LYS A 106 -16.97 -14.52 -1.81
N LYS A 107 -17.67 -15.31 -2.62
CA LYS A 107 -17.23 -16.68 -2.96
C LYS A 107 -15.78 -16.61 -3.46
N PRO A 108 -14.88 -17.49 -2.98
CA PRO A 108 -13.49 -17.46 -3.41
C PRO A 108 -13.41 -17.67 -4.92
N MET A 109 -12.54 -16.91 -5.58
CA MET A 109 -12.34 -17.03 -7.02
C MET A 109 -11.72 -18.39 -7.31
N ARG A 110 -12.18 -19.07 -8.38
CA ARG A 110 -11.71 -20.40 -8.75
C ARG A 110 -10.89 -20.33 -10.03
N MET A 111 -9.70 -20.93 -10.03
CA MET A 111 -8.80 -21.03 -11.17
C MET A 111 -8.52 -22.50 -11.47
N ARG A 112 -8.45 -22.90 -12.75
CA ARG A 112 -8.10 -24.30 -13.10
C ARG A 112 -6.61 -24.50 -12.87
N LYS A 113 -6.19 -25.67 -12.36
CA LYS A 113 -4.77 -26.02 -12.17
C LYS A 113 -3.95 -25.85 -13.45
N ARG A 114 -4.54 -26.18 -14.61
CA ARG A 114 -3.90 -26.00 -15.93
C ARG A 114 -3.66 -24.54 -16.34
N ASP A 115 -4.38 -23.59 -15.73
CA ASP A 115 -4.26 -22.17 -16.01
C ASP A 115 -3.23 -21.50 -15.07
N VAL A 116 -2.75 -22.21 -14.04
CA VAL A 116 -1.63 -21.82 -13.19
C VAL A 116 -0.36 -21.83 -14.03
N ARG A 117 0.27 -20.67 -14.17
CA ARG A 117 1.54 -20.51 -14.88
C ARG A 117 2.59 -20.00 -13.91
N GLY A 118 3.67 -20.74 -13.75
CA GLY A 118 4.77 -20.41 -12.85
C GLY A 118 4.71 -21.21 -11.54
N ALA A 119 5.61 -20.86 -10.63
CA ALA A 119 5.73 -21.51 -9.33
C ALA A 119 4.68 -21.01 -8.34
N VAL A 120 4.22 -21.91 -7.47
CA VAL A 120 3.43 -21.55 -6.29
C VAL A 120 4.36 -21.58 -5.10
N TYR A 121 4.62 -20.41 -4.52
CA TYR A 121 5.51 -20.26 -3.38
C TYR A 121 4.75 -20.50 -2.07
N PRO A 122 5.22 -21.39 -1.19
CA PRO A 122 4.66 -21.49 0.15
C PRO A 122 5.01 -20.23 0.92
N CYS A 123 4.00 -19.50 1.37
CA CYS A 123 4.16 -18.25 2.11
C CYS A 123 3.21 -18.25 3.31
N GLN A 124 3.63 -17.57 4.38
CA GLN A 124 2.78 -17.24 5.52
C GLN A 124 2.61 -15.74 5.57
N GLU A 125 1.37 -15.27 5.54
CA GLU A 125 1.07 -13.87 5.71
C GLU A 125 0.98 -13.55 7.21
N VAL A 126 1.64 -12.48 7.63
CA VAL A 126 1.51 -11.92 8.97
C VAL A 126 0.28 -11.01 9.00
N ASP A 127 -0.75 -11.39 9.75
CA ASP A 127 -1.90 -10.52 10.00
C ASP A 127 -1.61 -9.61 11.22
N PRO A 128 -1.41 -8.29 11.02
CA PRO A 128 -1.08 -7.38 12.10
C PRO A 128 -2.28 -7.01 12.98
N THR A 129 -3.50 -7.34 12.57
CA THR A 129 -4.70 -7.08 13.37
C THR A 129 -4.91 -8.18 14.41
N THR A 130 -4.61 -9.43 14.02
CA THR A 130 -4.83 -10.60 14.86
C THR A 130 -3.53 -11.17 15.44
N SER A 131 -2.35 -10.68 15.01
CA SER A 131 -1.05 -11.26 15.32
C SER A 131 -1.02 -12.76 15.06
N THR A 132 -1.43 -13.16 13.85
CA THR A 132 -1.45 -14.55 13.41
C THR A 132 -0.66 -14.74 12.13
N LEU A 133 -0.26 -15.99 11.90
CA LEU A 133 0.32 -16.42 10.63
C LEU A 133 -0.72 -17.18 9.83
N LYS A 134 -1.11 -16.63 8.70
CA LYS A 134 -2.04 -17.26 7.78
C LYS A 134 -1.29 -17.93 6.64
N GLN A 135 -1.43 -19.25 6.53
CA GLN A 135 -0.91 -20.00 5.38
C GLN A 135 -1.56 -19.49 4.09
N THR A 136 -0.77 -18.84 3.24
CA THR A 136 -1.25 -18.12 2.08
C THR A 136 -0.27 -18.34 0.92
N PRO A 137 -0.35 -19.49 0.21
CA PRO A 137 0.53 -19.75 -0.93
C PRO A 137 0.40 -18.65 -1.98
N MET A 138 1.52 -18.21 -2.52
CA MET A 138 1.62 -17.07 -3.43
C MET A 138 1.91 -17.55 -4.85
N LEU A 139 1.15 -17.06 -5.82
CA LEU A 139 1.39 -17.26 -7.25
C LEU A 139 1.60 -15.92 -7.94
N LEU A 140 2.69 -15.79 -8.67
CA LEU A 140 3.00 -14.61 -9.48
C LEU A 140 2.57 -14.88 -10.91
N GLN A 141 1.53 -14.20 -11.36
CA GLN A 141 1.03 -14.41 -12.71
C GLN A 141 0.40 -13.15 -13.26
N SER A 142 0.76 -12.83 -14.50
CA SER A 142 0.03 -11.86 -15.31
C SER A 142 -0.02 -10.43 -14.74
N GLY A 143 1.05 -9.98 -14.07
CA GLY A 143 1.11 -8.67 -13.42
C GLY A 143 0.36 -8.62 -12.08
N ASN A 144 -0.07 -9.77 -11.56
CA ASN A 144 -0.76 -9.89 -10.28
C ASN A 144 -0.07 -10.89 -9.36
N ILE A 145 -0.21 -10.67 -8.07
CA ILE A 145 0.15 -11.58 -6.99
C ILE A 145 -1.16 -12.21 -6.51
N ALA A 146 -1.38 -13.48 -6.88
CA ALA A 146 -2.55 -14.24 -6.45
C ALA A 146 -2.24 -14.98 -5.14
N LEU A 147 -3.08 -14.77 -4.13
CA LEU A 147 -2.99 -15.38 -2.82
C LEU A 147 -3.99 -16.54 -2.75
N LEU A 148 -3.47 -17.74 -2.68
CA LEU A 148 -4.24 -18.97 -2.78
C LEU A 148 -4.74 -19.39 -1.40
N MET A 149 -5.90 -20.05 -1.36
CA MET A 149 -6.40 -20.69 -0.15
C MET A 149 -5.69 -22.04 0.04
N PRO A 150 -5.27 -22.39 1.27
CA PRO A 150 -4.67 -23.68 1.54
C PRO A 150 -5.67 -24.81 1.32
N SER A 151 -5.25 -25.89 0.63
CA SER A 151 -6.12 -26.97 0.15
C SER A 151 -6.95 -27.70 1.21
N LYS A 152 -6.64 -27.54 2.51
CA LYS A 152 -7.40 -28.15 3.61
C LYS A 152 -8.70 -27.44 3.97
N GLU A 153 -8.89 -26.19 3.52
CA GLU A 153 -10.08 -25.39 3.87
C GLU A 153 -11.27 -25.62 2.93
N VAL A 154 -11.07 -26.28 1.79
CA VAL A 154 -12.11 -26.49 0.78
C VAL A 154 -12.49 -27.96 0.74
N GLY A 155 -13.55 -28.30 1.46
CA GLY A 155 -14.03 -29.67 1.61
C GLY A 155 -14.37 -30.36 0.28
N THR A 156 -14.22 -31.68 0.30
CA THR A 156 -14.57 -32.71 -0.71
C THR A 156 -13.62 -32.86 -1.90
N GLN A 157 -13.08 -34.08 -2.03
CA GLN A 157 -12.18 -34.59 -3.09
C GLN A 157 -12.71 -34.47 -4.54
N LYS A 158 -13.81 -33.75 -4.80
CA LYS A 158 -14.44 -33.62 -6.12
C LYS A 158 -13.92 -32.46 -6.98
N ASP A 159 -13.08 -31.59 -6.43
CA ASP A 159 -12.56 -30.38 -7.11
C ASP A 159 -11.02 -30.43 -7.29
N ASP A 160 -10.46 -31.59 -7.59
CA ASP A 160 -9.00 -31.76 -7.75
C ASP A 160 -8.44 -31.05 -9.00
N ASP A 161 -9.28 -30.50 -9.87
CA ASP A 161 -8.84 -29.74 -11.06
C ASP A 161 -8.67 -28.23 -10.80
N TYR A 162 -9.03 -27.75 -9.60
CA TYR A 162 -9.11 -26.33 -9.31
C TYR A 162 -8.25 -25.90 -8.12
N VAL A 163 -7.87 -24.62 -8.15
CA VAL A 163 -7.24 -23.89 -7.05
C VAL A 163 -8.11 -22.68 -6.72
N TYR A 164 -8.22 -22.37 -5.44
CA TYR A 164 -9.02 -21.27 -4.95
C TYR A 164 -8.12 -20.07 -4.63
N VAL A 165 -8.44 -18.93 -5.22
CA VAL A 165 -7.78 -17.65 -4.99
C VAL A 165 -8.60 -16.91 -3.93
N GLY A 166 -7.98 -16.71 -2.77
CA GLY A 166 -8.58 -15.97 -1.66
C GLY A 166 -8.48 -14.46 -1.86
N ASP A 167 -7.39 -14.00 -2.48
CA ASP A 167 -7.16 -12.58 -2.73
C ASP A 167 -6.23 -12.37 -3.94
N LEU A 168 -6.33 -11.21 -4.59
CA LEU A 168 -5.58 -10.87 -5.80
C LEU A 168 -5.06 -9.44 -5.69
N ILE A 169 -3.75 -9.29 -5.65
CA ILE A 169 -3.07 -8.00 -5.57
C ILE A 169 -2.53 -7.64 -6.94
N SER A 170 -2.96 -6.53 -7.53
CA SER A 170 -2.34 -6.03 -8.75
C SER A 170 -1.02 -5.35 -8.44
N LEU A 171 0.02 -5.59 -9.25
CA LEU A 171 1.27 -4.84 -9.13
C LEU A 171 1.08 -3.34 -9.39
N LYS A 172 -0.01 -2.96 -10.08
CA LYS A 172 -0.36 -1.55 -10.31
C LYS A 172 -0.77 -0.84 -9.01
N ASP A 173 -1.24 -1.58 -8.02
CA ASP A 173 -1.68 -1.05 -6.74
C ASP A 173 -0.55 -1.01 -5.71
N VAL A 174 0.62 -1.56 -6.05
CA VAL A 174 1.81 -1.59 -5.20
C VAL A 174 2.68 -0.37 -5.50
N VAL A 175 3.15 0.30 -4.46
CA VAL A 175 4.07 1.45 -4.55
C VAL A 175 5.51 1.06 -4.27
N ARG A 176 5.74 0.07 -3.40
CA ARG A 176 7.07 -0.39 -2.99
C ARG A 176 7.01 -1.86 -2.61
N ILE A 177 8.09 -2.58 -2.91
CA ILE A 177 8.31 -3.97 -2.47
C ILE A 177 9.65 -4.01 -1.75
N THR A 178 9.66 -4.40 -0.49
CA THR A 178 10.89 -4.52 0.31
C THR A 178 11.15 -5.99 0.63
N PRO A 179 12.07 -6.65 -0.10
CA PRO A 179 12.48 -8.01 0.20
C PRO A 179 13.51 -8.09 1.33
N GLN A 180 13.40 -9.12 2.16
CA GLN A 180 14.38 -9.57 3.15
C GLN A 180 14.82 -10.97 2.75
N ARG A 181 16.05 -11.10 2.22
CA ARG A 181 16.58 -12.33 1.62
C ARG A 181 16.43 -13.54 2.54
N GLY A 182 15.86 -14.61 2.00
CA GLY A 182 15.57 -15.87 2.69
C GLY A 182 14.54 -15.79 3.82
N LYS A 183 13.88 -14.64 4.03
CA LYS A 183 13.09 -14.37 5.24
C LYS A 183 11.68 -13.89 4.96
N SER A 184 11.53 -12.72 4.35
CA SER A 184 10.21 -12.11 4.14
C SER A 184 10.16 -11.14 2.96
N LEU A 185 8.95 -10.82 2.53
CA LEU A 185 8.65 -9.83 1.50
C LEU A 185 7.54 -8.92 2.02
N THR A 186 7.77 -7.61 2.04
CA THR A 186 6.74 -6.64 2.44
C THR A 186 6.27 -5.82 1.24
N LEU A 187 4.95 -5.76 1.04
CA LEU A 187 4.29 -4.99 -0.01
C LEU A 187 3.66 -3.73 0.59
N PHE A 188 3.91 -2.59 -0.03
CA PHE A 188 3.28 -1.31 0.29
C PHE A 188 2.33 -0.91 -0.84
N PHE A 189 1.14 -0.42 -0.49
CA PHE A 189 0.10 -0.11 -1.46
C PHE A 189 0.08 1.37 -1.82
N LYS A 190 -0.55 1.72 -2.95
CA LYS A 190 -0.82 3.12 -3.32
C LYS A 190 -1.97 3.70 -2.52
N ASP A 191 -2.97 2.87 -2.23
CA ASP A 191 -4.09 3.24 -1.36
C ASP A 191 -3.61 3.25 0.10
N ARG A 192 -3.61 4.44 0.69
CA ARG A 192 -3.17 4.66 2.08
C ARG A 192 -4.14 4.12 3.12
N SER A 193 -5.34 3.70 2.72
CA SER A 193 -6.27 3.00 3.63
C SER A 193 -5.88 1.53 3.83
N LEU A 194 -5.03 0.97 2.95
CA LEU A 194 -4.53 -0.39 3.06
C LEU A 194 -3.20 -0.39 3.82
N SER A 195 -3.14 -1.19 4.88
CA SER A 195 -1.88 -1.47 5.59
C SER A 195 -0.94 -2.29 4.70
N CYS A 196 0.37 -2.12 4.88
CA CYS A 196 1.37 -2.95 4.24
C CYS A 196 1.19 -4.42 4.64
N ARG A 197 1.57 -5.33 3.74
CA ARG A 197 1.41 -6.77 3.92
C ARG A 197 2.76 -7.46 3.89
N THR A 198 3.04 -8.23 4.93
CA THR A 198 4.31 -8.95 5.10
C THR A 198 4.09 -10.45 4.94
N PHE A 199 4.84 -11.05 4.02
CA PHE A 199 4.82 -12.48 3.72
C PHE A 199 6.14 -13.10 4.15
N LEU A 200 6.11 -14.12 4.99
CA LEU A 200 7.27 -14.92 5.38
C LEU A 200 7.48 -16.05 4.36
N SER A 201 8.70 -16.15 3.82
CA SER A 201 9.08 -17.18 2.85
C SER A 201 10.60 -17.32 2.74
N GLN A 202 11.07 -18.57 2.64
CA GLN A 202 12.46 -18.88 2.31
C GLN A 202 12.78 -18.64 0.83
N TYR A 203 11.77 -18.56 -0.04
CA TYR A 203 11.90 -18.42 -1.49
C TYR A 203 11.88 -16.97 -1.97
N THR A 204 12.17 -16.00 -1.08
CA THR A 204 12.10 -14.56 -1.40
C THR A 204 12.97 -14.16 -2.59
N ASP A 205 14.15 -14.75 -2.77
CA ASP A 205 15.01 -14.44 -3.91
C ASP A 205 14.40 -14.91 -5.25
N GLU A 206 13.75 -16.08 -5.27
CA GLU A 206 13.05 -16.59 -6.44
C GLU A 206 11.81 -15.75 -6.75
N ILE A 207 11.03 -15.41 -5.71
CA ILE A 207 9.87 -14.51 -5.82
C ILE A 207 10.31 -13.16 -6.42
N VAL A 208 11.42 -12.59 -5.94
CA VAL A 208 11.96 -11.33 -6.47
C VAL A 208 12.41 -11.47 -7.93
N LYS A 209 13.07 -12.58 -8.29
CA LYS A 209 13.48 -12.86 -9.68
C LYS A 209 12.27 -12.94 -10.62
N ASP A 210 11.21 -13.62 -10.20
CA ASP A 210 9.98 -13.78 -10.98
C ASP A 210 9.19 -12.47 -11.05
N LEU A 211 9.15 -11.68 -9.96
CA LEU A 211 8.59 -10.32 -9.97
C LEU A 211 9.32 -9.41 -10.98
N ARG A 212 10.65 -9.43 -11.00
CA ARG A 212 11.44 -8.66 -11.98
C ARG A 212 11.10 -9.08 -13.41
N THR A 213 11.07 -10.38 -13.67
CA THR A 213 10.71 -10.93 -14.99
C THR A 213 9.31 -10.49 -15.39
N MET A 214 8.34 -10.61 -14.48
CA MET A 214 6.95 -10.22 -14.70
C MET A 214 6.79 -8.72 -14.97
N ILE A 215 7.57 -7.85 -14.32
CA ILE A 215 7.57 -6.40 -14.55
C ILE A 215 8.25 -6.04 -15.87
N GLN A 216 9.35 -6.72 -16.21
CA GLN A 216 10.15 -6.43 -17.41
C GLN A 216 9.54 -6.98 -18.69
N THR A 217 8.70 -8.01 -18.63
CA THR A 217 8.08 -8.61 -19.82
C THR A 217 7.02 -7.64 -20.36
N PRO A 218 7.26 -6.95 -21.49
CA PRO A 218 6.33 -5.96 -21.99
C PRO A 218 5.13 -6.70 -22.59
N ARG A 219 3.97 -6.53 -21.97
CA ARG A 219 2.73 -6.97 -22.61
C ARG A 219 2.49 -6.10 -23.83
N GLN A 220 2.48 -6.72 -25.00
CA GLN A 220 2.04 -6.07 -26.24
C GLN A 220 0.68 -5.41 -25.98
N ARG A 221 0.62 -4.09 -26.26
CA ARG A 221 -0.50 -3.14 -26.06
C ARG A 221 -0.56 -2.46 -24.68
N GLY A 222 0.34 -1.49 -24.49
CA GLY A 222 -0.06 -0.13 -24.15
C GLY A 222 -0.25 0.30 -22.69
N ALA A 223 0.02 -0.54 -21.67
CA ALA A 223 -0.38 -0.15 -20.31
C ALA A 223 0.46 -0.71 -19.15
N ASP A 224 1.80 -0.62 -19.14
CA ASP A 224 2.61 -1.10 -17.99
C ASP A 224 3.79 -0.17 -17.59
N ALA A 225 3.69 1.14 -17.81
CA ALA A 225 4.71 2.08 -17.30
C ALA A 225 4.72 2.20 -15.76
N GLY A 226 3.62 1.83 -15.08
CA GLY A 226 3.45 2.06 -13.65
C GLY A 226 4.17 1.06 -12.72
N SER A 227 4.36 -0.19 -13.16
CA SER A 227 5.01 -1.24 -12.34
C SER A 227 6.54 -1.22 -12.47
N ALA A 228 7.09 -0.63 -13.53
CA ALA A 228 8.53 -0.42 -13.72
C ALA A 228 9.17 0.38 -12.57
N GLN A 229 8.38 1.23 -11.90
CA GLN A 229 8.79 1.99 -10.71
C GLN A 229 9.15 1.11 -9.51
N LEU A 230 8.77 -0.18 -9.53
CA LEU A 230 9.09 -1.14 -8.47
C LEU A 230 10.49 -1.74 -8.61
N LEU A 231 11.09 -1.70 -9.81
CA LEU A 231 12.38 -2.34 -10.09
C LEU A 231 13.52 -1.86 -9.17
N PRO A 232 13.65 -0.57 -8.83
CA PRO A 232 14.69 -0.11 -7.90
C PRO A 232 14.57 -0.73 -6.51
N PHE A 233 13.35 -0.99 -6.01
CA PHE A 233 13.11 -1.58 -4.69
C PHE A 233 13.37 -3.08 -4.65
N LEU A 234 13.35 -3.72 -5.82
CA LEU A 234 13.74 -5.13 -5.96
C LEU A 234 15.27 -5.31 -6.03
N SER A 235 16.06 -4.23 -6.10
CA SER A 235 17.54 -4.30 -6.14
C SER A 235 18.14 -4.73 -4.79
N ALA A 236 19.24 -5.47 -4.85
CA ALA A 236 20.00 -5.92 -3.67
C ALA A 236 20.61 -4.76 -2.87
N GLU A 237 20.87 -3.62 -3.52
CA GLU A 237 21.57 -2.49 -2.92
C GLU A 237 20.80 -1.83 -1.77
N GLN A 238 19.46 -1.82 -1.85
CA GLN A 238 18.62 -1.23 -0.80
C GLN A 238 18.62 -2.12 0.46
N ALA A 239 18.58 -3.44 0.27
CA ALA A 239 18.62 -4.40 1.37
C ALA A 239 19.97 -4.43 2.11
N GLU A 240 21.10 -4.23 1.42
CA GLU A 240 22.43 -4.18 2.04
C GLU A 240 22.68 -2.86 2.79
N LYS A 241 22.21 -1.71 2.26
CA LYS A 241 22.28 -0.41 2.99
C LYS A 241 21.57 -0.47 4.35
N ALA A 242 20.48 -1.22 4.44
CA ALA A 242 19.73 -1.42 5.68
C ALA A 242 20.51 -2.21 6.74
N LYS A 243 21.18 -3.29 6.34
CA LYS A 243 22.04 -4.08 7.22
C LYS A 243 23.21 -3.24 7.72
N GLU A 244 23.81 -2.42 6.86
CA GLU A 244 24.90 -1.53 7.23
C GLU A 244 24.45 -0.47 8.26
N MET A 245 23.23 0.06 8.13
CA MET A 245 22.69 1.05 9.08
C MET A 245 22.20 0.43 10.40
N SER A 246 21.55 -0.74 10.35
CA SER A 246 21.14 -1.48 11.56
C SER A 246 22.36 -1.89 12.40
N THR A 247 23.43 -2.38 11.77
CA THR A 247 24.68 -2.73 12.47
C THR A 247 25.39 -1.50 13.06
N LYS A 248 25.46 -0.38 12.33
CA LYS A 248 26.02 0.89 12.83
C LYS A 248 25.23 1.46 14.01
N PHE A 249 23.91 1.31 14.02
CA PHE A 249 23.06 1.81 15.11
C PHE A 249 23.00 0.88 16.32
N MET A 250 22.97 -0.44 16.15
CA MET A 250 23.15 -1.37 17.28
C MET A 250 24.51 -1.15 17.98
N GLY A 251 25.55 -0.80 17.22
CA GLY A 251 26.83 -0.37 17.77
C GLY A 251 26.79 0.97 18.54
N ARG A 252 25.80 1.83 18.27
CA ARG A 252 25.55 3.08 19.03
C ARG A 252 24.60 2.85 20.20
N LEU A 253 23.48 2.14 20.05
CA LEU A 253 22.59 1.77 21.14
C LEU A 253 23.27 0.89 22.19
N GLY A 254 24.15 -0.03 21.80
CA GLY A 254 24.97 -0.80 22.74
C GLY A 254 25.93 0.10 23.56
N LYS A 255 26.39 1.22 22.98
CA LYS A 255 27.17 2.24 23.70
C LYS A 255 26.31 3.15 24.58
N VAL A 256 25.06 3.42 24.20
CA VAL A 256 24.12 4.17 25.05
C VAL A 256 23.63 3.30 26.22
N ALA A 257 23.34 2.02 26.00
CA ALA A 257 22.93 1.06 27.03
C ALA A 257 24.06 0.74 28.03
N THR A 258 25.33 0.80 27.63
CA THR A 258 26.47 0.75 28.56
C THR A 258 26.78 2.07 29.25
N SER A 259 26.18 3.20 28.81
CA SER A 259 26.35 4.51 29.45
C SER A 259 25.35 4.77 30.58
N VAL A 260 24.28 3.98 30.72
CA VAL A 260 23.34 4.08 31.85
C VAL A 260 24.00 3.70 33.18
N SER A 261 25.13 2.97 33.15
CA SER A 261 25.96 2.73 34.33
C SER A 261 26.85 3.92 34.76
N ARG A 262 26.86 5.04 34.02
CA ARG A 262 27.54 6.29 34.45
C ARG A 262 26.62 7.31 35.15
N PHE A 263 25.33 7.05 35.25
CA PHE A 263 24.37 7.95 35.89
C PHE A 263 24.47 8.03 37.44
N LEU A 264 25.48 7.40 38.06
CA LEU A 264 25.76 7.50 39.51
C LEU A 264 26.94 8.43 39.85
N ARG A 265 27.47 9.18 38.89
CA ARG A 265 28.37 10.30 39.18
C ARG A 265 27.74 11.55 38.60
N GLY A 266 27.02 12.26 39.47
CA GLY A 266 26.58 13.61 39.18
C GLY A 266 27.79 14.46 38.90
N ASP A 267 27.82 15.05 37.71
CA ASP A 267 28.37 16.37 37.47
C ASP A 267 27.76 16.91 36.17
N GLU A 268 27.16 18.08 36.35
CA GLU A 268 26.99 19.19 35.41
C GLU A 268 25.88 19.13 34.35
N ASP A 269 24.94 20.05 34.59
CA ASP A 269 24.00 20.65 33.66
C ASP A 269 24.70 21.13 32.37
N GLU A 270 24.37 20.49 31.26
CA GLU A 270 24.06 21.24 30.05
C GLU A 270 22.76 20.66 29.48
N ALA A 271 21.71 21.47 29.58
CA ALA A 271 20.47 21.31 28.83
C ALA A 271 20.78 21.43 27.33
N MET A 272 21.35 20.36 26.76
CA MET A 272 21.31 20.13 25.33
C MET A 272 19.86 19.77 25.02
N GLU A 273 19.09 20.72 24.52
CA GLU A 273 17.93 20.44 23.68
C GLU A 273 18.44 19.65 22.46
N GLN A 274 18.72 18.36 22.66
CA GLN A 274 18.86 17.42 21.57
C GLN A 274 17.53 17.47 20.85
N GLN A 275 17.50 18.04 19.65
CA GLN A 275 16.55 17.66 18.62
C GLN A 275 16.68 16.14 18.46
N VAL A 276 15.99 15.39 19.33
CA VAL A 276 15.97 13.94 19.25
C VAL A 276 15.23 13.64 17.96
N ASP A 277 15.94 13.08 17.00
CA ASP A 277 15.37 12.54 15.76
C ASP A 277 14.08 11.78 16.12
N PRO A 278 12.90 12.24 15.64
CA PRO A 278 11.62 11.62 15.97
C PRO A 278 11.60 10.12 15.70
N LEU A 279 12.35 9.68 14.67
CA LEU A 279 12.49 8.26 14.33
C LEU A 279 13.33 7.51 15.38
N ALA A 280 14.46 8.08 15.81
CA ALA A 280 15.28 7.50 16.88
C ALA A 280 14.50 7.36 18.19
N LYS A 281 13.67 8.35 18.52
CA LYS A 281 12.76 8.28 19.67
C LYS A 281 11.75 7.13 19.52
N ALA A 282 11.11 7.01 18.36
CA ALA A 282 10.16 5.95 18.10
C ALA A 282 10.79 4.55 18.22
N PHE A 283 11.99 4.35 17.69
CA PHE A 283 12.71 3.07 17.84
C PHE A 283 13.07 2.79 19.31
N ALA A 284 13.52 3.79 20.08
CA ALA A 284 13.82 3.61 21.49
C ALA A 284 12.58 3.22 22.32
N GLU A 285 11.42 3.82 22.03
CA GLU A 285 10.14 3.43 22.65
C GLU A 285 9.76 1.99 22.31
N ILE A 286 9.93 1.59 21.05
CA ILE A 286 9.64 0.22 20.61
C ILE A 286 10.60 -0.77 21.27
N ASP A 287 11.88 -0.44 21.40
CA ASP A 287 12.86 -1.32 22.06
C ASP A 287 12.53 -1.51 23.55
N ALA A 288 12.09 -0.46 24.25
CA ALA A 288 11.58 -0.61 25.62
C ALA A 288 10.36 -1.55 25.70
N GLN A 289 9.46 -1.47 24.72
CA GLN A 289 8.31 -2.38 24.62
C GLN A 289 8.74 -3.82 24.28
N LYS A 290 9.75 -4.00 23.42
CA LYS A 290 10.34 -5.31 23.09
C LYS A 290 10.96 -5.96 24.32
N GLU A 291 11.73 -5.22 25.10
CA GLU A 291 12.30 -5.73 26.36
C GLU A 291 11.21 -6.14 27.36
N ALA A 292 10.17 -5.32 27.50
CA ALA A 292 9.01 -5.68 28.33
C ALA A 292 8.27 -6.92 27.81
N PHE A 293 8.15 -7.08 26.49
CA PHE A 293 7.60 -8.28 25.86
C PHE A 293 8.48 -9.50 26.08
N TYR A 294 9.82 -9.37 25.98
CA TYR A 294 10.71 -10.49 26.23
C TYR A 294 10.67 -10.94 27.69
N ARG A 295 10.47 -10.04 28.65
CA ARG A 295 10.25 -10.43 30.05
C ARG A 295 8.90 -11.11 30.26
N THR A 296 7.84 -10.55 29.67
CA THR A 296 6.48 -11.05 29.82
C THR A 296 5.75 -11.03 28.47
N PRO A 297 5.82 -12.13 27.70
CA PRO A 297 5.21 -12.21 26.38
C PRO A 297 3.70 -12.09 26.45
N SER A 298 3.12 -11.28 25.56
CA SER A 298 1.67 -11.14 25.43
C SER A 298 1.27 -10.80 24.00
N LYS A 299 0.12 -11.33 23.58
CA LYS A 299 -0.42 -11.13 22.22
C LYS A 299 -0.72 -9.66 21.92
N SER A 300 -1.24 -8.91 22.89
CA SER A 300 -1.51 -7.47 22.75
C SER A 300 -0.22 -6.68 22.50
N ARG A 301 0.81 -6.86 23.33
CA ARG A 301 2.12 -6.20 23.13
C ARG A 301 2.76 -6.59 21.81
N MET A 302 2.65 -7.86 21.40
CA MET A 302 3.14 -8.30 20.10
C MET A 302 2.44 -7.55 18.94
N THR A 303 1.11 -7.40 19.03
CA THR A 303 0.30 -6.67 18.05
C THR A 303 0.73 -5.21 17.98
N ASP A 304 0.92 -4.57 19.14
CA ASP A 304 1.31 -3.17 19.22
C ASP A 304 2.71 -2.92 18.64
N ILE A 305 3.70 -3.76 19.00
CA ILE A 305 5.07 -3.68 18.48
C ILE A 305 5.08 -3.88 16.96
N THR A 306 4.38 -4.91 16.47
CA THR A 306 4.27 -5.22 15.03
C THR A 306 3.67 -4.05 14.26
N ARG A 307 2.55 -3.51 14.76
CA ARG A 307 1.86 -2.36 14.16
C ARG A 307 2.73 -1.10 14.16
N ARG A 308 3.46 -0.83 15.25
CA ARG A 308 4.35 0.34 15.32
C ARG A 308 5.47 0.28 14.27
N TYR A 309 6.11 -0.88 14.09
CA TYR A 309 7.12 -1.01 13.02
C TYR A 309 6.53 -0.85 11.62
N GLN A 310 5.35 -1.42 11.37
CA GLN A 310 4.66 -1.28 10.08
C GLN A 310 4.27 0.17 9.79
N ASN A 311 3.72 0.89 10.79
CA ASN A 311 3.37 2.30 10.64
C ASN A 311 4.58 3.16 10.28
N ILE A 312 5.73 2.93 10.94
CA ILE A 312 6.99 3.60 10.58
C ILE A 312 7.36 3.25 9.15
N ALA A 313 7.36 1.96 8.78
CA ALA A 313 7.72 1.55 7.43
C ALA A 313 6.80 2.18 6.36
N GLU A 314 5.49 2.26 6.63
CA GLU A 314 4.50 2.89 5.75
C GLU A 314 4.72 4.39 5.61
N GLU A 315 4.95 5.10 6.72
CA GLU A 315 5.21 6.54 6.73
C GLU A 315 6.38 6.90 5.80
N TYR A 316 7.47 6.14 5.88
CA TYR A 316 8.67 6.38 5.09
C TYR A 316 8.65 5.74 3.69
N ALA A 317 7.74 4.82 3.40
CA ALA A 317 7.62 4.18 2.08
C ALA A 317 7.23 5.18 0.98
N TYR A 318 6.37 6.15 1.31
CA TYR A 318 5.88 7.15 0.35
C TYR A 318 6.81 8.34 0.13
N LEU A 319 7.75 8.58 1.04
CA LEU A 319 8.70 9.70 0.95
C LEU A 319 9.86 9.39 -0.01
N ASN A 320 9.81 8.25 -0.71
CA ASN A 320 10.87 7.75 -1.59
C ASN A 320 12.25 7.77 -0.89
N ASN A 321 12.25 7.41 0.39
CA ASN A 321 13.37 7.71 1.25
C ASN A 321 14.59 6.85 0.90
N GLN A 322 15.69 7.52 0.54
CA GLN A 322 16.98 6.90 0.23
C GLN A 322 17.81 6.61 1.49
N GLU A 323 17.35 7.05 2.67
CA GLU A 323 18.03 6.91 3.96
C GLU A 323 17.86 5.52 4.59
N GLY A 324 17.06 4.62 3.98
CA GLY A 324 16.94 3.22 4.41
C GLY A 324 16.04 2.99 5.63
N HIS A 325 15.22 3.97 6.03
CA HIS A 325 14.34 3.85 7.22
C HIS A 325 13.29 2.75 7.08
N VAL A 326 12.75 2.55 5.88
CA VAL A 326 11.80 1.47 5.58
C VAL A 326 12.46 0.13 5.81
N GLU A 327 13.64 -0.08 5.22
CA GLU A 327 14.36 -1.34 5.35
C GLU A 327 14.80 -1.60 6.79
N ARG A 328 15.17 -0.55 7.53
CA ARG A 328 15.50 -0.66 8.96
C ARG A 328 14.28 -1.11 9.76
N ALA A 329 13.14 -0.45 9.59
CA ALA A 329 11.91 -0.81 10.30
C ALA A 329 11.47 -2.25 9.99
N ILE A 330 11.54 -2.65 8.71
CA ILE A 330 11.24 -4.03 8.29
C ILE A 330 12.27 -5.03 8.82
N SER A 331 13.55 -4.69 8.86
CA SER A 331 14.59 -5.56 9.40
C SER A 331 14.44 -5.80 10.91
N GLU A 332 14.18 -4.74 11.68
CA GLU A 332 13.91 -4.84 13.12
C GLU A 332 12.62 -5.62 13.41
N LEU A 333 11.57 -5.40 12.62
CA LEU A 333 10.34 -6.18 12.69
C LEU A 333 10.61 -7.66 12.44
N GLN A 334 11.43 -7.98 11.42
CA GLN A 334 11.79 -9.36 11.10
C GLN A 334 12.54 -10.02 12.25
N VAL A 335 13.51 -9.32 12.86
CA VAL A 335 14.23 -9.81 14.04
C VAL A 335 13.27 -10.08 15.20
N PHE A 336 12.31 -9.18 15.43
CA PHE A 336 11.29 -9.36 16.46
C PHE A 336 10.39 -10.57 16.18
N ILE A 337 9.90 -10.72 14.95
CA ILE A 337 9.05 -11.85 14.54
C ILE A 337 9.81 -13.18 14.67
N GLU A 338 11.10 -13.23 14.32
CA GLU A 338 11.94 -14.44 14.43
C GLU A 338 12.27 -14.82 15.88
N HIS A 339 12.10 -13.90 16.83
CA HIS A 339 12.40 -14.18 18.22
C HIS A 339 11.56 -15.36 18.76
N PRO A 340 12.13 -16.35 19.49
CA PRO A 340 11.40 -17.55 19.91
C PRO A 340 10.11 -17.29 20.67
N LYS A 341 10.08 -16.23 21.49
CA LYS A 341 8.88 -15.81 22.25
C LYS A 341 7.77 -15.26 21.34
N ALA A 342 8.11 -14.58 20.26
CA ALA A 342 7.14 -14.08 19.28
C ALA A 342 6.63 -15.24 18.40
N GLN A 343 7.53 -16.09 17.91
CA GLN A 343 7.19 -17.31 17.17
C GLN A 343 6.22 -18.19 17.94
N ARG A 344 6.45 -18.39 19.24
CA ARG A 344 5.55 -19.15 20.10
C ARG A 344 4.12 -18.61 20.08
N ILE A 345 3.93 -17.29 20.25
CA ILE A 345 2.60 -16.67 20.23
C ILE A 345 1.96 -16.78 18.85
N LEU A 346 2.72 -16.55 17.78
CA LEU A 346 2.24 -16.67 16.40
C LEU A 346 1.75 -18.08 16.07
N MET A 347 2.50 -19.11 16.50
CA MET A 347 2.17 -20.51 16.28
C MET A 347 1.05 -21.02 17.19
N GLU A 348 1.04 -20.64 18.47
CA GLU A 348 -0.02 -21.00 19.43
C GLU A 348 -1.38 -20.44 18.98
N THR A 349 -1.40 -19.21 18.45
CA THR A 349 -2.63 -18.60 17.94
C THR A 349 -3.17 -19.33 16.72
N TYR A 350 -2.30 -19.79 15.81
CA TYR A 350 -2.71 -20.61 14.67
C TYR A 350 -3.33 -21.94 15.11
N ALA A 351 -2.73 -22.63 16.10
CA ALA A 351 -3.25 -23.90 16.61
C ALA A 351 -4.62 -23.73 17.31
N TYR A 352 -4.81 -22.64 18.06
CA TYR A 352 -6.07 -22.33 18.72
C TYR A 352 -7.18 -21.99 17.70
N GLU A 353 -6.90 -21.16 16.70
CA GLU A 353 -7.91 -20.82 15.67
C GLU A 353 -8.32 -22.04 14.84
N GLN A 354 -7.40 -22.97 14.57
CA GLN A 354 -7.74 -24.24 13.93
C GLN A 354 -8.59 -25.16 14.82
N SER A 355 -8.35 -25.18 16.13
CA SER A 355 -9.16 -26.02 17.05
C SER A 355 -10.55 -25.44 17.31
N THR A 356 -10.72 -24.12 17.25
CA THR A 356 -12.02 -23.46 17.43
C THR A 356 -12.85 -23.32 16.15
N LYS A 357 -12.28 -23.59 14.96
CA LYS A 357 -13.03 -23.63 13.69
C LYS A 357 -14.06 -24.76 13.73
N GLY A 358 -15.29 -24.43 14.15
CA GLY A 358 -16.42 -25.36 14.24
C GLY A 358 -17.13 -25.37 15.60
N ILE A 359 -16.54 -24.78 16.64
CA ILE A 359 -17.17 -24.68 17.95
C ILE A 359 -17.98 -23.38 17.99
N ARG A 360 -19.30 -23.47 17.77
CA ARG A 360 -20.23 -22.37 18.03
C ARG A 360 -20.41 -22.24 19.54
N VAL A 361 -19.64 -21.38 20.18
CA VAL A 361 -19.96 -20.92 21.53
C VAL A 361 -20.91 -19.74 21.37
N GLY A 362 -22.20 -19.96 21.67
CA GLY A 362 -23.19 -18.89 21.74
C GLY A 362 -22.86 -17.94 22.90
N PRO A 363 -23.32 -16.68 22.85
CA PRO A 363 -23.15 -15.76 23.98
C PRO A 363 -23.92 -16.29 25.19
N ALA A 364 -23.24 -16.30 26.35
CA ALA A 364 -23.84 -16.54 27.66
C ALA A 364 -24.50 -15.26 28.19
#